data_AF-A0A1J5DRP5-F1
#
_entry.id   AF-A0A1J5DRP5-F1
#
_cell.length_a   1.000
_cell.length_b   1.000
_cell.length_c   1.000
_cell.angle_alpha   90.00
_cell.angle_beta   90.00
_cell.angle_gamma   90.00
#
_symmetry.space_group_name_H-M   'P 1'
#
loop_
_entity.id
_entity.type
_entity.pdbx_description
1 polymer ?
#
loop_
_entity_poly.entity_id
_entity_poly.type
_entity_poly.pdbx_seq_one_letter_code
_entity_poly.pdbx_strand_id
1 'polypeptide(L)'
;MRITIETGIFYDTERDFSSEERHILQKLFLWETMAKSIEEFRNKKAEALAKGWNLSGPVPMSAAMSAVTSEMEKRVMKRLREGNSGSS
;
A
#
# COMPACT_ATOMS: atom_id res chain seq x y z
N MET A 1 -15.05 2.12 0.46
CA MET A 1 -14.26 1.69 -0.72
C MET A 1 -13.99 0.20 -0.58
N ARG A 2 -14.04 -0.60 -1.66
CA ARG A 2 -13.66 -2.02 -1.59
C ARG A 2 -12.32 -2.23 -2.25
N ILE A 3 -11.46 -2.99 -1.59
CA ILE A 3 -10.15 -3.39 -2.09
C ILE A 3 -10.22 -4.87 -2.38
N THR A 4 -10.06 -5.23 -3.66
CA THR A 4 -9.94 -6.61 -4.09
C THR A 4 -8.46 -6.93 -4.26
N ILE A 5 -8.03 -8.05 -3.67
CA ILE A 5 -6.69 -8.57 -3.87
C ILE A 5 -6.72 -9.77 -4.83
N GLU A 6 -5.59 -10.14 -5.44
CA GLU A 6 -5.53 -11.17 -6.50
C GLU A 6 -6.06 -12.53 -6.04
N THR A 7 -6.04 -12.81 -4.74
CA THR A 7 -6.60 -14.04 -4.15
C THR A 7 -8.14 -14.08 -4.14
N GLY A 8 -8.81 -13.04 -4.62
CA GLY A 8 -10.28 -12.93 -4.62
C GLY A 8 -10.87 -12.51 -3.27
N ILE A 9 -10.03 -12.19 -2.27
CA ILE A 9 -10.48 -11.64 -0.99
C ILE A 9 -10.85 -10.17 -1.19
N PHE A 10 -11.96 -9.77 -0.58
CA PHE A 10 -12.44 -8.40 -0.56
C PHE A 10 -12.30 -7.84 0.85
N TYR A 11 -11.65 -6.68 0.96
CA TYR A 11 -11.62 -5.89 2.18
C TYR A 11 -12.46 -4.63 2.00
N ASP A 12 -13.35 -4.41 2.94
CA ASP A 12 -14.11 -3.17 3.05
C ASP A 12 -13.31 -2.17 3.88
N THR A 13 -12.93 -1.05 3.26
CA THR A 13 -12.08 -0.05 3.92
C THR A 13 -12.66 0.46 5.24
N GLU A 14 -13.99 0.49 5.38
CA GLU A 14 -14.66 1.09 6.53
C GLU A 14 -14.91 0.09 7.66
N ARG A 15 -14.91 -1.21 7.36
CA ARG A 15 -15.08 -2.28 8.37
C ARG A 15 -13.77 -2.95 8.77
N ASP A 16 -12.88 -3.16 7.82
CA ASP A 16 -11.68 -3.99 7.99
C ASP A 16 -10.43 -3.18 8.37
N PHE A 17 -10.54 -1.85 8.39
CA PHE A 17 -9.43 -0.96 8.72
C PHE A 17 -9.86 0.15 9.68
N SER A 18 -8.94 0.48 10.57
CA SER A 18 -9.06 1.64 11.45
C SER A 18 -8.98 2.94 10.65
N SER A 19 -9.43 4.05 11.23
CA SER A 19 -9.31 5.37 10.59
C SER A 19 -7.86 5.69 10.20
N GLU A 20 -6.89 5.41 11.08
CA GLU A 20 -5.47 5.63 10.79
C GLU A 20 -4.96 4.76 9.62
N GLU A 21 -5.34 3.48 9.58
CA GLU A 21 -4.97 2.56 8.50
C GLU A 21 -5.55 3.01 7.16
N ARG A 22 -6.80 3.48 7.12
CA ARG A 22 -7.42 4.04 5.91
C ARG A 22 -6.62 5.23 5.38
N HIS A 23 -6.19 6.12 6.25
CA HIS A 23 -5.37 7.28 5.85
C HIS A 23 -4.00 6.87 5.31
N ILE A 24 -3.37 5.87 5.94
CA ILE A 24 -2.11 5.31 5.45
C ILE A 24 -2.33 4.67 4.06
N LEU A 25 -3.39 3.86 3.90
CA LEU A 25 -3.73 3.24 2.62
C LEU A 25 -3.90 4.28 1.50
N GLN A 26 -4.61 5.38 1.76
CA GLN A 26 -4.76 6.45 0.76
C GLN A 26 -3.40 7.00 0.31
N LYS A 27 -2.47 7.26 1.24
CA LYS A 27 -1.11 7.68 0.89
C LYS A 27 -0.39 6.61 0.08
N LEU A 28 -0.50 5.34 0.48
CA LEU A 28 0.17 4.26 -0.22
C LEU A 28 -0.38 4.06 -1.63
N PHE A 29 -1.68 4.27 -1.89
CA PHE A 29 -2.23 4.19 -3.24
C PHE A 29 -1.63 5.24 -4.17
N LEU A 30 -1.36 6.45 -3.64
CA LEU A 30 -0.63 7.46 -4.40
C LEU A 30 0.80 7.00 -4.69
N TRP A 31 1.53 6.53 -3.66
CA TRP A 31 2.90 6.04 -3.82
C TRP A 31 3.00 4.81 -4.73
N GLU A 32 1.97 3.96 -4.80
CA GLU A 32 1.90 2.81 -5.70
C GLU A 32 2.13 3.22 -7.17
N THR A 33 1.61 4.39 -7.55
CA THR A 33 1.71 4.94 -8.91
C THR A 33 2.95 5.82 -9.12
N MET A 34 3.46 6.45 -8.06
CA MET A 34 4.60 7.37 -8.14
C MET A 34 5.96 6.70 -7.91
N ALA A 35 6.00 5.58 -7.19
CA ALA A 35 7.26 4.98 -6.76
C ALA A 35 8.14 4.62 -7.96
N LYS A 36 9.43 4.95 -7.90
CA LYS A 36 10.38 4.62 -8.98
C LYS A 36 11.05 3.26 -8.82
N SER A 37 11.02 2.72 -7.61
CA SER A 37 11.58 1.42 -7.24
C SER A 37 10.71 0.76 -6.18
N ILE A 38 10.78 -0.58 -6.08
CA ILE A 38 10.10 -1.30 -5.00
C ILE A 38 10.63 -0.91 -3.62
N GLU A 39 11.93 -0.63 -3.50
CA GLU A 39 12.55 -0.16 -2.26
C GLU A 39 12.00 1.20 -1.84
N GLU A 40 11.76 2.11 -2.78
CA GLU A 40 11.15 3.41 -2.51
C GLU A 40 9.74 3.24 -1.94
N PHE A 41 8.93 2.37 -2.55
CA PHE A 41 7.60 2.05 -2.04
C PHE A 41 7.65 1.45 -0.63
N ARG A 42 8.56 0.49 -0.37
CA ARG A 42 8.75 -0.13 0.95
C ARG A 42 9.17 0.87 2.01
N ASN A 43 10.08 1.79 1.68
CA ASN A 43 10.49 2.86 2.58
C ASN A 43 9.30 3.77 2.90
N LYS A 44 8.51 4.17 1.90
CA LYS A 44 7.30 4.99 2.12
C LYS A 44 6.24 4.26 2.94
N LYS A 45 6.08 2.96 2.75
CA LYS A 45 5.24 2.10 3.59
C LYS A 45 5.70 2.12 5.06
N ALA A 46 6.98 1.86 5.30
CA ALA A 46 7.55 1.86 6.63
C ALA A 46 7.43 3.23 7.31
N GLU A 47 7.75 4.32 6.59
CA GLU A 47 7.60 5.68 7.10
C GLU A 47 6.14 6.00 7.48
N ALA A 48 5.18 5.59 6.65
CA ALA A 48 3.76 5.86 6.90
C ALA A 48 3.21 5.07 8.10
N LEU A 49 3.65 3.83 8.29
CA LEU A 49 3.30 3.03 9.48
C LEU A 49 3.96 3.56 10.75
N ALA A 50 5.22 4.00 10.67
CA ALA A 50 5.97 4.49 11.83
C ALA A 50 5.50 5.86 12.32
N LYS A 51 5.25 6.80 11.39
CA LYS A 51 4.74 8.15 11.72
C LYS A 51 3.24 8.16 11.99
N GLY A 52 2.53 7.14 11.50
CA GLY A 52 1.08 7.10 11.48
C GLY A 52 0.46 8.23 10.67
N TRP A 53 -0.82 8.46 10.92
CA TRP A 53 -1.52 9.65 10.42
C TRP A 53 -1.27 10.82 11.38
N ASN A 54 -0.93 12.01 10.86
CA ASN A 54 -0.77 13.24 11.64
C ASN A 54 0.11 13.14 12.92
N LEU A 55 1.18 12.33 12.90
CA LEU A 55 2.02 12.04 14.08
C LEU A 55 1.27 11.40 15.25
N SER A 56 0.13 10.73 14.98
CA SER A 56 -0.59 9.92 15.98
C SER A 56 0.23 8.76 16.54
N GLY A 57 1.41 8.49 15.95
CA GLY A 57 2.34 7.48 16.42
C GLY A 57 2.33 6.21 15.56
N PRO A 58 3.05 5.16 15.98
CA PRO A 58 3.13 3.92 15.24
C PRO A 58 1.76 3.24 15.17
N VAL A 59 1.31 2.94 13.95
CA VAL A 59 0.03 2.24 13.72
C VAL A 59 0.30 0.74 13.67
N PRO A 60 -0.34 -0.08 14.54
CA PRO A 60 -0.18 -1.52 14.50
C PRO A 60 -0.71 -2.07 13.18
N MET A 61 0.09 -2.90 12.52
CA MET A 61 -0.27 -3.45 11.22
C MET A 61 -1.27 -4.60 11.40
N SER A 62 -2.51 -4.40 10.95
CA SER A 62 -3.51 -5.48 10.91
C SER A 62 -3.20 -6.51 9.82
N ALA A 63 -3.84 -7.68 9.91
CA ALA A 63 -3.76 -8.69 8.87
C ALA A 63 -4.29 -8.18 7.51
N ALA A 64 -5.37 -7.37 7.53
CA ALA A 64 -5.93 -6.74 6.34
C ALA A 64 -4.92 -5.75 5.71
N MET A 65 -4.28 -4.91 6.53
CA MET A 65 -3.25 -3.97 6.07
C MET A 65 -2.03 -4.70 5.47
N SER A 66 -1.60 -5.79 6.11
CA SER A 66 -0.52 -6.64 5.58
C SER A 66 -0.87 -7.26 4.22
N ALA A 67 -2.08 -7.82 4.09
CA ALA A 67 -2.55 -8.40 2.84
C ALA A 67 -2.61 -7.35 1.72
N VAL A 68 -3.25 -6.21 1.97
CA VAL A 68 -3.39 -5.16 0.96
C VAL A 68 -2.04 -4.58 0.55
N THR A 69 -1.16 -4.26 1.51
CA THR A 69 0.14 -3.66 1.18
C THR A 69 1.06 -4.62 0.43
N SER A 70 1.00 -5.92 0.71
CA SER A 70 1.72 -6.94 -0.07
C SER A 70 1.25 -6.98 -1.52
N GLU A 71 -0.04 -6.78 -1.75
CA GLU A 71 -0.63 -6.76 -3.08
C GLU A 71 -0.27 -5.47 -3.83
N MET A 72 -0.19 -4.34 -3.12
CA MET A 72 0.35 -3.09 -3.67
C MET A 72 1.81 -3.28 -4.11
N GLU A 73 2.65 -3.96 -3.31
CA GLU A 73 4.04 -4.26 -3.68
C GLU A 73 4.11 -5.08 -4.98
N LYS A 74 3.26 -6.09 -5.15
CA LYS A 74 3.17 -6.87 -6.40
C LYS A 74 2.79 -5.98 -7.58
N ARG A 75 1.80 -5.09 -7.41
CA ARG A 75 1.38 -4.16 -8.47
C ARG A 75 2.47 -3.15 -8.83
N VAL A 76 3.21 -2.63 -7.86
CA VAL A 76 4.39 -1.78 -8.09
C VAL A 76 5.45 -2.55 -8.89
N MET A 77 5.80 -3.77 -8.47
CA MET A 77 6.78 -4.59 -9.19
C MET A 77 6.32 -4.85 -10.63
N LYS A 78 5.05 -5.20 -10.83
CA LYS A 78 4.48 -5.43 -12.16
C LYS A 78 4.57 -4.17 -13.03
N ARG A 79 4.10 -3.03 -12.53
CA ARG A 79 4.18 -1.72 -13.21
C ARG A 79 5.61 -1.36 -13.58
N LEU A 80 6.56 -1.53 -12.66
CA LEU A 80 7.97 -1.21 -12.91
C LEU A 80 8.58 -2.12 -13.99
N ARG A 81 8.22 -3.41 -14.00
CA ARG A 81 8.66 -4.35 -15.07
C ARG A 81 8.07 -3.96 -16.42
N GLU A 82 6.77 -3.68 -16.47
CA GLU A 82 6.07 -3.31 -17.71
C GLU A 82 6.51 -1.92 -18.22
N GLY A 83 6.70 -0.95 -17.34
CA GLY A 83 7.20 0.39 -17.68
C GLY A 83 8.65 0.40 -18.16
N ASN A 84 9.47 -0.57 -17.72
CA ASN A 84 10.84 -0.77 -18.22
C ASN A 84 10.89 -1.61 -19.51
N SER A 85 9.76 -2.15 -19.96
CA SER A 85 9.65 -2.96 -21.19
C SER A 85 9.34 -2.11 -22.44
N GLY A 86 9.26 -0.79 -22.30
CA GLY A 86 9.12 0.17 -23.41
C GLY A 86 10.44 0.66 -24.01
N SER A 87 11.56 -0.01 -23.71
CA SER A 87 12.87 0.27 -24.31
C SER A 87 13.42 -1.02 -24.92
N SER A 88 12.91 -1.38 -26.10
CA SER A 88 13.54 -2.34 -27.01
C SER A 88 13.25 -1.90 -28.44
#